data_AF-A0A8T6IGY2-F1
#
_entry.id   AF-A0A8T6IGY2-F1
#
_cell.length_a   1.000
_cell.length_b   1.000
_cell.length_c   1.000
_cell.angle_alpha   90.00
_cell.angle_beta   90.00
_cell.angle_gamma   90.00
#
_symmetry.space_group_name_H-M   'P 1'
#
loop_
_entity.id
_entity.type
_entity.pdbx_description
1 polymer ?
#
loop_
_entity_poly.entity_id
_entity_poly.type
_entity_poly.pdbx_seq_one_letter_code
_entity_poly.pdbx_strand_id
1 'polypeptide(L)' 'MAKRQLKYVGANTRRVDGFDKVTGQAKYTGDLEVPGMLYGCVLRSPYPHALIEDIATAAAEKLPGVAGVLTGRDV' A
#
# COMPACT_ATOMS: atom_id res chain seq x y z
N MET A 1 -3.88 48.19 7.45
CA MET A 1 -4.86 47.45 6.60
C MET A 1 -5.69 46.57 7.52
N ALA A 2 -7.00 46.80 7.65
CA ALA A 2 -7.87 45.94 8.44
C ALA A 2 -7.97 44.55 7.78
N LYS A 3 -7.71 43.48 8.55
CA LYS A 3 -7.79 42.10 8.05
C LYS A 3 -9.26 41.79 7.72
N ARG A 4 -9.57 41.50 6.45
CA ARG A 4 -10.91 41.07 6.03
C ARG A 4 -11.20 39.71 6.66
N GLN A 5 -12.25 39.61 7.49
CA GLN A 5 -12.71 38.32 7.99
C GLN A 5 -13.33 37.50 6.84
N LEU A 6 -12.75 36.33 6.60
CA LEU A 6 -13.19 35.39 5.58
C LEU A 6 -13.94 34.24 6.26
N LYS A 7 -15.00 33.73 5.62
CA LYS A 7 -15.88 32.69 6.18
C LYS A 7 -15.13 31.39 6.57
N TYR A 8 -14.11 31.02 5.79
CA TYR A 8 -13.38 29.75 5.96
C TYR A 8 -11.88 29.94 6.15
N VAL A 9 -11.28 30.91 5.47
CA VAL A 9 -9.83 31.16 5.52
C VAL A 9 -9.47 31.75 6.87
N GLY A 10 -8.63 31.04 7.64
CA GLY A 10 -8.23 31.43 8.99
C GLY A 10 -9.21 31.04 10.10
N ALA A 11 -10.30 30.35 9.78
CA ALA A 11 -11.27 29.84 10.76
C ALA A 11 -11.00 28.37 11.11
N ASN A 12 -11.28 27.98 12.37
CA ASN A 12 -11.25 26.58 12.80
C ASN A 12 -12.51 25.86 12.27
N THR A 13 -12.44 25.38 11.04
CA THR A 13 -13.54 24.72 10.35
C THR A 13 -13.50 23.22 10.54
N ARG A 14 -14.67 22.57 10.48
CA ARG A 14 -14.75 21.11 10.50
C ARG A 14 -14.08 20.55 9.25
N ARG A 15 -13.27 19.52 9.45
CA ARG A 15 -12.67 18.75 8.36
C ARG A 15 -13.74 17.98 7.60
N VAL A 16 -13.74 18.10 6.28
CA VAL A 16 -14.70 17.41 5.39
C VAL A 16 -14.57 15.89 5.48
N ASP A 17 -13.36 15.38 5.72
CA ASP A 17 -13.02 13.97 5.87
C ASP A 17 -12.99 13.51 7.34
N GLY A 18 -13.28 14.42 8.27
CA GLY A 18 -13.06 14.18 9.70
C GLY A 18 -13.95 13.09 10.26
N PHE A 19 -15.23 13.10 9.90
CA PHE A 19 -16.22 12.14 10.41
C PHE A 19 -15.88 10.72 9.99
N ASP A 20 -15.64 10.48 8.70
CA ASP A 20 -15.37 9.15 8.17
C ASP A 20 -14.09 8.55 8.78
N LYS A 21 -13.08 9.39 9.04
CA LYS A 21 -11.81 8.97 9.65
C LYS A 21 -11.95 8.59 11.12
N VAL A 22 -12.74 9.32 11.91
CA VAL A 22 -12.91 9.03 13.34
C VAL A 22 -13.92 7.90 13.61
N THR A 23 -14.76 7.58 12.62
CA THR A 23 -15.77 6.52 12.72
C THR A 23 -15.34 5.20 12.08
N GLY A 24 -14.20 5.18 11.36
CA GLY A 24 -13.76 4.01 10.60
C GLY A 24 -14.53 3.77 9.30
N GLN A 25 -15.31 4.75 8.84
CA GLN A 25 -16.01 4.66 7.55
C GLN A 25 -15.10 4.96 6.35
N ALA A 26 -14.01 5.69 6.58
CA ALA A 26 -13.01 5.96 5.55
C ALA A 26 -12.32 4.65 5.13
N LYS A 27 -12.40 4.30 3.85
CA LYS A 27 -11.72 3.14 3.26
C LYS A 27 -10.35 3.52 2.72
N TYR A 28 -9.34 2.75 3.09
CA TYR A 28 -7.98 2.81 2.57
C TYR A 28 -7.69 1.60 1.68
N THR A 29 -6.54 1.59 1.02
CA THR A 29 -6.15 0.49 0.10
C THR A 29 -6.13 -0.88 0.78
N GLY A 30 -5.82 -0.93 2.08
CA GLY A 30 -5.85 -2.17 2.86
C GLY A 30 -7.26 -2.68 3.21
N ASP A 31 -8.29 -1.84 3.08
CA ASP A 31 -9.68 -2.19 3.38
C ASP A 31 -10.44 -2.68 2.14
N LEU A 32 -9.78 -2.72 0.99
CA LEU A 32 -10.38 -3.11 -0.27
C LEU A 32 -10.23 -4.62 -0.47
N GLU A 33 -11.34 -5.28 -0.79
CA GLU A 33 -11.38 -6.66 -1.25
C GLU A 33 -12.15 -6.72 -2.57
N VAL A 34 -11.62 -7.44 -3.55
CA VAL A 34 -12.26 -7.64 -4.87
C VAL A 34 -12.26 -9.12 -5.24
N PRO A 35 -13.26 -9.59 -6.03
CA PRO A 35 -13.29 -10.97 -6.48
C PRO A 35 -12.01 -11.35 -7.23
N GLY A 36 -11.37 -12.46 -6.83
CA GLY A 36 -10.13 -12.94 -7.45
C GLY A 36 -8.86 -12.21 -7.01
N MET A 37 -8.91 -11.36 -5.97
CA MET A 37 -7.72 -10.70 -5.42
C MET A 37 -6.66 -11.73 -4.96
N LEU A 38 -5.42 -11.53 -5.40
CA LEU A 38 -4.25 -12.26 -4.93
C LEU A 38 -3.49 -11.45 -3.88
N TYR A 39 -2.74 -12.13 -3.03
CA TYR A 39 -1.83 -11.52 -2.07
C TYR A 39 -0.39 -11.58 -2.58
N GLY A 40 0.31 -10.44 -2.52
CA GLY A 40 1.73 -10.34 -2.86
C GLY A 40 2.61 -10.30 -1.62
N CYS A 41 3.77 -10.94 -1.68
CA CYS A 41 4.83 -10.81 -0.69
C CYS A 41 6.16 -10.54 -1.40
N VAL A 42 7.02 -9.72 -0.77
CA VAL A 42 8.31 -9.33 -1.35
C VAL A 42 9.43 -9.92 -0.49
N LEU A 43 10.22 -10.82 -1.10
CA LEU A 43 11.49 -11.24 -0.53
C LEU A 43 12.52 -10.12 -0.70
N ARG A 44 13.15 -9.70 0.40
CA ARG A 44 14.13 -8.60 0.42
C ARG A 44 15.53 -9.13 0.67
N SER A 45 16.52 -8.40 0.16
CA SER A 45 17.93 -8.71 0.42
C SER A 45 18.21 -8.69 1.93
N PRO A 46 18.88 -9.72 2.48
CA PRO A 46 19.41 -9.67 3.83
C PRO A 46 20.74 -8.89 3.92
N TYR A 47 21.32 -8.53 2.77
CA TYR A 47 22.59 -7.82 2.67
C TYR A 47 22.39 -6.36 2.22
N PRO A 48 23.14 -5.40 2.79
CA PRO A 48 23.07 -4.00 2.38
C PRO A 48 23.63 -3.77 0.95
N HIS A 49 24.61 -4.57 0.53
CA HIS A 49 25.20 -4.52 -0.81
C HIS A 49 25.77 -5.89 -1.19
N ALA A 50 25.28 -6.48 -2.27
CA ALA A 50 25.72 -7.76 -2.79
C ALA A 50 25.32 -7.91 -4.27
N LEU A 51 25.99 -8.82 -4.98
CA LEU A 51 25.53 -9.31 -6.28
C LEU A 51 24.54 -10.45 -6.06
N ILE A 52 23.47 -10.49 -6.86
CA ILE A 52 22.55 -11.63 -6.91
C ILE A 52 23.12 -12.62 -7.92
N GLU A 53 23.74 -13.70 -7.44
CA GLU A 53 24.27 -14.75 -8.31
C GLU A 53 23.16 -15.66 -8.86
N ASP A 54 22.23 -16.07 -8.01
CA ASP A 54 21.08 -16.88 -8.40
C ASP A 54 19.86 -16.68 -7.48
N ILE A 55 18.66 -16.98 -8.01
CA ILE A 55 17.40 -17.04 -7.26
C ILE A 55 16.67 -18.34 -7.66
N ALA A 56 16.65 -19.32 -6.76
CA ALA A 56 15.92 -20.56 -6.96
C ALA A 56 14.45 -20.43 -6.53
N THR A 57 13.52 -20.42 -7.49
CA THR A 57 12.08 -20.21 -7.24
C THR A 57 11.26 -21.50 -7.21
N ALA A 58 11.80 -22.60 -7.73
CA ALA A 58 11.06 -23.84 -8.00
C ALA A 58 10.35 -24.46 -6.78
N ALA A 59 10.89 -24.28 -5.56
CA ALA A 59 10.23 -24.75 -4.35
C ALA A 59 8.98 -23.93 -4.02
N ALA A 60 9.06 -22.60 -4.15
CA ALA A 60 7.94 -21.69 -3.88
C ALA A 60 6.82 -21.85 -4.92
N GLU A 61 7.18 -21.99 -6.20
CA GLU A 61 6.22 -22.19 -7.30
C GLU A 61 5.38 -23.47 -7.14
N LYS A 62 5.91 -24.50 -6.47
CA LYS A 62 5.21 -25.77 -6.24
C LYS A 62 4.29 -25.76 -5.04
N LEU A 63 4.30 -24.70 -4.22
CA LEU A 63 3.46 -24.64 -3.03
C LEU A 63 1.99 -24.43 -3.43
N PRO A 64 1.04 -25.20 -2.86
CA PRO A 64 -0.38 -24.96 -3.08
C PRO A 64 -0.77 -23.52 -2.72
N GLY A 65 -1.49 -22.85 -3.61
CA GLY A 65 -1.95 -21.47 -3.41
C GLY A 65 -0.98 -20.38 -3.90
N VAL A 66 0.22 -20.73 -4.35
CA VAL A 66 1.12 -19.77 -5.03
C VAL A 66 0.64 -19.56 -6.46
N ALA A 67 0.23 -18.33 -6.78
CA ALA A 67 -0.20 -17.96 -8.12
C ALA A 67 0.98 -17.65 -9.06
N GLY A 68 2.14 -17.29 -8.52
CA GLY A 68 3.36 -17.04 -9.29
C GLY A 68 4.50 -16.51 -8.42
N VAL A 69 5.73 -16.63 -8.92
CA VAL A 69 6.94 -16.04 -8.33
C VAL A 69 7.59 -15.20 -9.42
N LEU A 70 7.80 -13.92 -9.14
CA LEU A 70 8.37 -12.96 -10.09
C LEU A 70 9.74 -12.51 -9.61
N THR A 71 10.68 -12.41 -10.55
CA THR A 71 12.07 -12.01 -10.33
C THR A 71 12.46 -10.88 -11.27
N GLY A 72 13.71 -10.40 -11.16
CA GLY A 72 14.25 -9.45 -12.13
C GLY A 72 14.43 -10.02 -13.55
N ARG A 73 14.21 -11.33 -13.77
CA ARG A 73 14.25 -11.94 -15.11
C ARG A 73 12.92 -11.79 -15.87
N ASP A 74 11.85 -11.39 -15.19
CA ASP A 74 10.48 -11.34 -15.73
C ASP A 74 10.04 -9.94 -16.16
N VAL A 75 10.94 -8.95 -16.08
CA VAL A 75 10.72 -7.52 -16.40
C VAL A 75 11.79 -7.06 -17.38
#